data_AF-A0A2T4X8T5-F1
#
_entry.id   AF-A0A2T4X8T5-F1
#
_cell.length_a   1.000
_cell.length_b   1.000
_cell.length_c   1.000
_cell.angle_alpha   90.00
_cell.angle_beta   90.00
_cell.angle_gamma   90.00
#
_symmetry.space_group_name_H-M   'P 1'
#
loop_
_entity.id
_entity.type
_entity.pdbx_description
1 polymer ?
#
loop_
_entity_poly.entity_id
_entity_poly.type
_entity_poly.pdbx_seq_one_letter_code
_entity_poly.pdbx_strand_id
1 'polypeptide(L)'
;MHSTCSERSSKPTREPRVQKTLQLCSNVHSNTIKEGCDKQDCNRQDCNISMKSYSGTGHTDEGHSGTKQQETETIQPAVMLAGEIQLPPDKSISHRAALFSAITDPAEGEQILENYSQAADPQSTLSCLRQLGVPIRTEGNNVYIRGVGKTGFRPPAEPLDCGNSGTTMRLLTGLLAASGTPATLIGDESLSARPMRRILAPLRSMGCHLTARDDQFAPIQTAPHDGIHGITYPLPVASAQLKSCLLLAGLYADEPTTILEEHPTRDHTERSLQLPTEQQDGLTRIQSSLATPVPAQSARIPGDFSAAAFWLVAASVSPQKVEDPTSLILPNTGINPSRTALLNLLQDMGAIIHIQNQRLSGREPVADLHVLGGTLSAISPDPSVIPNCIDELPVLMVAMAFAHGRSVIRGAEELRHKETDRLAAMEEVLARAGCTFSMF
;
A
#
# COMPACT_ATOMS: atom_id res chain seq x y z
N MET A 1 53.43 31.87 -33.20
CA MET A 1 52.46 30.78 -32.97
C MET A 1 51.09 31.42 -32.82
N HIS A 2 50.34 31.40 -33.93
CA HIS A 2 48.98 31.93 -34.17
C HIS A 2 47.92 31.32 -33.24
N SER A 3 46.67 31.77 -33.08
CA SER A 3 45.85 32.94 -33.45
C SER A 3 44.45 32.62 -32.92
N THR A 4 43.65 33.66 -32.70
CA THR A 4 42.21 33.67 -32.42
C THR A 4 41.32 33.09 -33.56
N CYS A 5 40.06 32.78 -33.16
CA CYS A 5 38.78 33.00 -33.88
C CYS A 5 38.13 31.91 -34.77
N SER A 6 36.81 31.75 -34.53
CA SER A 6 35.69 31.61 -35.49
C SER A 6 34.99 30.24 -35.72
N GLU A 7 33.70 30.25 -35.35
CA GLU A 7 32.48 29.65 -35.91
C GLU A 7 32.55 28.65 -37.08
N ARG A 8 31.78 27.54 -37.00
CA ARG A 8 30.48 27.35 -37.70
C ARG A 8 29.93 25.91 -37.60
N SER A 9 28.66 25.83 -37.19
CA SER A 9 27.55 25.05 -37.80
C SER A 9 27.81 23.60 -38.26
N SER A 10 27.20 22.64 -37.55
CA SER A 10 26.39 21.58 -38.17
C SER A 10 25.38 20.98 -37.17
N LYS A 11 24.19 20.66 -37.70
CA LYS A 11 22.94 20.29 -37.02
C LYS A 11 23.06 18.99 -36.20
N PRO A 12 22.35 18.83 -35.06
CA PRO A 12 22.13 17.51 -34.48
C PRO A 12 21.05 16.76 -35.28
N THR A 13 21.43 15.61 -35.82
CA THR A 13 20.57 14.61 -36.42
C THR A 13 19.58 14.07 -35.38
N ARG A 14 18.29 14.07 -35.75
CA ARG A 14 17.17 13.52 -34.99
C ARG A 14 17.40 12.05 -34.66
N GLU A 15 17.37 11.70 -33.38
CA GLU A 15 17.11 10.34 -32.91
C GLU A 15 15.63 9.98 -33.16
N PRO A 16 15.32 8.79 -33.73
CA PRO A 16 13.95 8.38 -33.93
C PRO A 16 13.36 7.79 -32.64
N ARG A 17 12.27 8.41 -32.17
CA ARG A 17 11.28 7.80 -31.28
C ARG A 17 10.78 6.49 -31.89
N VAL A 18 11.00 5.37 -31.21
CA VAL A 18 10.29 4.12 -31.49
C VAL A 18 9.29 3.90 -30.36
N GLN A 19 8.11 4.52 -30.51
CA GLN A 19 6.88 4.00 -29.91
C GLN A 19 6.46 2.80 -30.78
N LYS A 20 6.56 1.58 -30.25
CA LYS A 20 5.89 0.42 -30.84
C LYS A 20 4.58 0.19 -30.09
N THR A 21 3.52 0.70 -30.69
CA THR A 21 2.13 0.31 -30.47
C THR A 21 1.99 -1.17 -30.85
N LEU A 22 1.55 -2.01 -29.92
CA LEU A 22 1.16 -3.39 -30.19
C LEU A 22 -0.16 -3.37 -30.99
N GLN A 23 -0.06 -3.69 -32.27
CA GLN A 23 -1.19 -3.87 -33.17
C GLN A 23 -1.50 -5.37 -33.22
N LEU A 24 -2.67 -5.77 -32.70
CA LEU A 24 -3.17 -7.14 -32.77
C LEU A 24 -3.59 -7.47 -34.20
N CYS A 25 -2.92 -8.43 -34.83
CA CYS A 25 -3.34 -8.99 -36.12
C CYS A 25 -4.45 -10.02 -35.90
N SER A 26 -5.64 -9.71 -36.39
CA SER A 26 -6.71 -10.67 -36.64
C SER A 26 -6.55 -11.24 -38.06
N ASN A 27 -6.48 -12.57 -38.19
CA ASN A 27 -6.75 -13.25 -39.45
C ASN A 27 -7.40 -14.60 -39.16
N VAL A 28 -8.70 -14.64 -39.41
CA VAL A 28 -9.52 -15.87 -39.47
C VAL A 28 -9.43 -16.39 -40.90
N HIS A 29 -9.10 -17.68 -41.08
CA HIS A 29 -9.44 -18.42 -42.29
C HIS A 29 -10.20 -19.68 -41.88
N SER A 30 -11.43 -19.74 -42.35
CA SER A 30 -12.35 -20.87 -42.33
C SER A 30 -11.84 -22.01 -43.21
N ASN A 31 -11.91 -23.25 -42.72
CA ASN A 31 -12.37 -24.37 -43.53
C ASN A 31 -12.78 -25.57 -42.66
N THR A 32 -13.98 -26.05 -42.95
CA THR A 32 -14.69 -27.21 -42.41
C THR A 32 -14.15 -28.53 -42.96
N ILE A 33 -13.93 -29.56 -42.11
CA ILE A 33 -14.21 -30.98 -42.41
C ILE A 33 -14.64 -31.69 -41.11
N LYS A 34 -15.73 -32.46 -41.19
CA LYS A 34 -16.31 -33.35 -40.16
C LYS A 34 -15.56 -34.70 -40.13
N GLU A 35 -15.40 -35.30 -38.96
CA GLU A 35 -15.99 -36.60 -38.53
C GLU A 35 -15.44 -37.03 -37.16
N GLY A 36 -16.26 -37.75 -36.40
CA GLY A 36 -16.23 -37.82 -34.94
C GLY A 36 -15.30 -38.85 -34.31
N CYS A 37 -15.03 -38.67 -33.01
CA CYS A 37 -14.89 -39.76 -32.03
C CYS A 37 -15.01 -39.20 -30.60
N ASP A 38 -15.78 -39.90 -29.78
CA ASP A 38 -16.14 -39.59 -28.39
C ASP A 38 -14.96 -39.25 -27.47
N LYS A 39 -15.11 -38.18 -26.68
CA LYS A 39 -14.65 -38.10 -25.28
C LYS A 39 -15.29 -36.89 -24.59
N GLN A 40 -15.67 -37.10 -23.33
CA GLN A 40 -16.26 -36.12 -22.43
C GLN A 40 -15.36 -34.88 -22.28
N ASP A 41 -15.75 -33.77 -22.89
CA ASP A 41 -15.22 -32.45 -22.57
C ASP A 41 -16.37 -31.58 -22.05
N CYS A 42 -16.31 -31.26 -20.76
CA CYS A 42 -17.11 -30.22 -20.15
C CYS A 42 -16.73 -28.89 -20.80
N ASN A 43 -17.56 -28.46 -21.74
CA ASN A 43 -17.41 -27.22 -22.48
C ASN A 43 -17.50 -26.02 -21.53
N ARG A 44 -16.36 -25.48 -21.09
CA ARG A 44 -16.24 -24.15 -20.47
C ARG A 44 -16.14 -23.12 -21.59
N GLN A 45 -17.29 -22.68 -22.10
CA GLN A 45 -17.37 -21.53 -22.99
C GLN A 45 -18.28 -20.47 -22.36
N ASP A 46 -17.73 -19.25 -22.28
CA ASP A 46 -18.38 -17.97 -22.01
C ASP A 46 -18.81 -17.66 -20.56
N CYS A 47 -17.85 -17.58 -19.63
CA CYS A 47 -18.01 -16.77 -18.43
C CYS A 47 -17.60 -15.31 -18.72
N ASN A 48 -18.52 -14.51 -19.28
CA ASN A 48 -18.37 -13.05 -19.33
C ASN A 48 -18.72 -12.44 -17.97
N ILE A 49 -17.71 -12.13 -17.15
CA ILE A 49 -17.91 -11.42 -15.89
C ILE A 49 -17.85 -9.91 -16.17
N SER A 50 -19.02 -9.25 -16.15
CA SER A 50 -19.10 -7.79 -16.15
C SER A 50 -19.00 -7.29 -14.70
N MET A 51 -17.86 -6.69 -14.32
CA MET A 51 -17.71 -6.04 -13.01
C MET A 51 -17.99 -4.55 -13.13
N LYS A 52 -18.81 -4.03 -12.20
CA LYS A 52 -19.12 -2.60 -12.10
C LYS A 52 -18.07 -1.98 -11.19
N SER A 53 -17.35 -0.96 -11.67
CA SER A 53 -16.49 -0.15 -10.81
C SER A 53 -17.36 0.76 -9.94
N TYR A 54 -17.13 0.76 -8.62
CA TYR A 54 -17.75 1.71 -7.70
C TYR A 54 -16.77 2.86 -7.47
N SER A 55 -17.05 4.02 -8.07
CA SER A 55 -16.49 5.29 -7.59
C SER A 55 -17.61 6.04 -6.88
N GLY A 56 -17.52 6.14 -5.55
CA GLY A 56 -18.51 6.85 -4.75
C GLY A 56 -18.51 8.34 -5.05
N THR A 57 -19.69 8.97 -4.99
CA THR A 57 -19.90 10.30 -4.40
C THR A 57 -21.39 10.62 -4.32
N GLY A 58 -21.80 11.12 -3.16
CA GLY A 58 -23.13 11.63 -2.86
C GLY A 58 -23.51 12.86 -3.67
N HIS A 59 -24.82 13.08 -3.76
CA HIS A 59 -25.46 14.24 -4.35
C HIS A 59 -25.29 15.49 -3.50
N THR A 60 -24.98 16.61 -4.15
CA THR A 60 -25.54 17.92 -3.78
C THR A 60 -25.98 18.67 -5.04
N ASP A 61 -27.20 19.19 -4.99
CA ASP A 61 -27.78 20.11 -5.97
C ASP A 61 -27.02 21.45 -5.95
N GLU A 62 -26.47 21.85 -7.09
CA GLU A 62 -27.08 22.85 -7.97
C GLU A 62 -26.19 23.05 -9.22
N GLY A 63 -26.76 22.72 -10.39
CA GLY A 63 -26.41 23.35 -11.66
C GLY A 63 -25.08 22.99 -12.32
N HIS A 64 -24.84 21.72 -12.65
CA HIS A 64 -24.20 21.24 -13.90
C HIS A 64 -24.41 19.71 -13.99
N SER A 65 -25.40 19.26 -14.77
CA SER A 65 -25.74 17.85 -14.94
C SER A 65 -24.70 17.12 -15.82
N GLY A 66 -23.57 16.74 -15.22
CA GLY A 66 -22.68 15.74 -15.78
C GLY A 66 -23.00 14.38 -15.16
N THR A 67 -23.86 13.58 -15.79
CA THR A 67 -23.99 12.15 -15.48
C THR A 67 -22.62 11.49 -15.68
N LYS A 68 -21.91 11.16 -14.57
CA LYS A 68 -20.73 10.29 -14.63
C LYS A 68 -21.18 8.94 -15.20
N GLN A 69 -20.81 8.65 -16.44
CA GLN A 69 -21.09 7.36 -17.05
C GLN A 69 -20.32 6.28 -16.31
N GLN A 70 -21.04 5.24 -15.86
CA GLN A 70 -20.43 4.02 -15.35
C GLN A 70 -19.70 3.33 -16.51
N GLU A 71 -18.38 3.40 -16.49
CA GLU A 71 -17.55 2.64 -17.43
C GLU A 71 -17.59 1.16 -17.02
N THR A 72 -18.19 0.35 -17.89
CA THR A 72 -18.17 -1.11 -17.77
C THR A 72 -17.04 -1.63 -18.63
N GLU A 73 -16.07 -2.30 -18.02
CA GLU A 73 -15.03 -3.02 -18.74
C GLU A 73 -15.40 -4.50 -18.87
N THR A 74 -15.17 -5.07 -20.05
CA THR A 74 -15.31 -6.51 -20.29
C THR A 74 -13.92 -7.12 -20.39
N ILE A 75 -13.60 -8.04 -19.49
CA ILE A 75 -12.31 -8.73 -19.46
C ILE A 75 -12.48 -10.13 -20.06
N GLN A 76 -11.65 -10.46 -21.05
CA GLN A 76 -11.62 -11.78 -21.68
C GLN A 76 -10.56 -12.67 -21.00
N PRO A 77 -10.77 -14.00 -20.93
CA PRO A 77 -9.76 -14.92 -20.39
C PRO A 77 -8.40 -14.76 -21.07
N ALA A 78 -7.34 -14.64 -20.28
CA ALA A 78 -5.99 -14.57 -20.79
C ALA A 78 -5.53 -15.91 -21.37
N VAL A 79 -4.85 -15.89 -22.51
CA VAL A 79 -4.34 -17.11 -23.18
C VAL A 79 -2.95 -17.50 -22.67
N MET A 80 -2.14 -16.51 -22.28
CA MET A 80 -0.78 -16.63 -21.78
C MET A 80 -0.46 -15.45 -20.85
N LEU A 81 0.32 -15.67 -19.80
CA LEU A 81 0.86 -14.62 -18.93
C LEU A 81 2.38 -14.79 -18.79
N ALA A 82 3.13 -14.00 -19.55
CA ALA A 82 4.58 -14.02 -19.54
C ALA A 82 5.16 -12.61 -19.73
N GLY A 83 6.31 -12.36 -19.10
CA GLY A 83 7.05 -11.10 -19.22
C GLY A 83 7.50 -10.52 -17.88
N GLU A 84 7.82 -9.24 -17.88
CA GLU A 84 8.26 -8.49 -16.71
C GLU A 84 7.26 -7.36 -16.42
N ILE A 85 6.86 -7.20 -15.15
CA ILE A 85 5.95 -6.13 -14.73
C ILE A 85 6.60 -5.28 -13.66
N GLN A 86 6.81 -4.02 -13.99
CA GLN A 86 7.25 -3.00 -13.04
C GLN A 86 6.07 -2.62 -12.14
N LEU A 87 6.22 -2.88 -10.84
CA LEU A 87 5.18 -2.59 -9.85
C LEU A 87 5.18 -1.10 -9.47
N PRO A 88 4.00 -0.54 -9.14
CA PRO A 88 3.96 0.77 -8.49
C PRO A 88 4.68 0.70 -7.14
N PRO A 89 5.24 1.81 -6.66
CA PRO A 89 5.92 1.85 -5.37
C PRO A 89 4.97 1.68 -4.18
N ASP A 90 5.50 1.09 -3.11
CA ASP A 90 4.75 0.83 -1.87
C ASP A 90 4.24 2.13 -1.23
N LYS A 91 2.91 2.20 -1.06
CA LYS A 91 2.25 3.38 -0.47
C LYS A 91 2.63 3.57 0.99
N SER A 92 2.71 2.48 1.77
CA SER A 92 2.99 2.52 3.21
C SER A 92 4.39 3.05 3.52
N ILE A 93 5.38 2.67 2.70
CA ILE A 93 6.76 3.14 2.78
C ILE A 93 6.83 4.59 2.26
N SER A 94 6.12 4.93 1.18
CA SER A 94 6.07 6.31 0.65
C SER A 94 5.58 7.31 1.70
N HIS A 95 4.49 7.01 2.42
CA HIS A 95 4.01 7.88 3.50
C HIS A 95 5.07 8.10 4.59
N ARG A 96 5.66 7.01 5.07
CA ARG A 96 6.62 7.03 6.18
C ARG A 96 7.92 7.71 5.80
N ALA A 97 8.46 7.42 4.62
CA ALA A 97 9.65 8.08 4.12
C ALA A 97 9.46 9.60 4.07
N ALA A 98 8.33 10.08 3.54
CA ALA A 98 8.04 11.52 3.50
C ALA A 98 7.89 12.15 4.90
N LEU A 99 7.09 11.51 5.78
CA LEU A 99 6.88 11.99 7.15
C LEU A 99 8.18 12.03 7.96
N PHE A 100 9.02 11.01 7.82
CA PHE A 100 10.24 10.89 8.61
C PHE A 100 11.33 11.80 8.06
N SER A 101 11.46 11.93 6.73
CA SER A 101 12.32 12.95 6.11
C SER A 101 11.94 14.36 6.53
N ALA A 102 10.66 14.65 6.78
CA ALA A 102 10.24 15.97 7.23
C ALA A 102 10.77 16.32 8.64
N ILE A 103 10.98 15.34 9.50
CA ILE A 103 11.38 15.56 10.91
C ILE A 103 12.84 15.19 11.20
N THR A 104 13.62 14.78 10.20
CA THR A 104 15.07 14.65 10.34
C THR A 104 15.70 16.00 10.67
N ASP A 105 16.86 15.98 11.31
CA ASP A 105 17.66 17.18 11.56
C ASP A 105 17.95 17.92 10.23
N PRO A 106 17.72 19.25 10.13
CA PRO A 106 18.06 20.03 8.96
C PRO A 106 19.53 19.91 8.51
N ALA A 107 20.44 19.56 9.43
CA ALA A 107 21.87 19.34 9.16
C ALA A 107 22.13 18.12 8.25
N GLU A 108 21.21 17.17 8.16
CA GLU A 108 21.28 16.02 7.22
C GLU A 108 21.19 16.47 5.75
N GLY A 109 20.80 17.72 5.50
CA GLY A 109 20.67 18.26 4.16
C GLY A 109 19.40 17.79 3.44
N GLU A 110 19.46 17.76 2.13
CA GLU A 110 18.34 17.35 1.29
C GLU A 110 18.35 15.83 1.08
N GLN A 111 17.23 15.18 1.36
CA GLN A 111 17.03 13.75 1.18
C GLN A 111 16.31 13.47 -0.12
N ILE A 112 16.60 12.32 -0.73
CA ILE A 112 16.04 11.91 -2.03
C ILE A 112 15.24 10.63 -1.84
N LEU A 113 13.93 10.72 -2.03
CA LEU A 113 13.03 9.57 -2.10
C LEU A 113 12.78 9.24 -3.57
N GLU A 114 13.47 8.22 -4.07
CA GLU A 114 13.34 7.81 -5.47
C GLU A 114 12.14 6.90 -5.66
N ASN A 115 11.49 6.97 -6.83
CA ASN A 115 10.30 6.15 -7.14
C ASN A 115 9.16 6.34 -6.12
N TYR A 116 8.86 7.57 -5.71
CA TYR A 116 7.77 7.88 -4.80
C TYR A 116 6.40 7.63 -5.44
N SER A 117 5.46 7.13 -4.64
CA SER A 117 4.12 6.78 -5.10
C SER A 117 3.30 7.98 -5.58
N GLN A 118 2.76 7.86 -6.79
CA GLN A 118 1.88 8.84 -7.42
C GLN A 118 0.40 8.61 -7.08
N ALA A 119 0.09 7.63 -6.22
CA ALA A 119 -1.26 7.45 -5.71
C ALA A 119 -1.70 8.67 -4.88
N ALA A 120 -3.00 8.99 -4.92
CA ALA A 120 -3.57 10.18 -4.26
C ALA A 120 -3.22 10.26 -2.77
N ASP A 121 -3.16 9.12 -2.08
CA ASP A 121 -2.89 9.04 -0.65
C ASP A 121 -1.49 9.57 -0.27
N PRO A 122 -0.36 9.00 -0.74
CA PRO A 122 0.97 9.58 -0.53
C PRO A 122 1.11 11.03 -1.01
N GLN A 123 0.44 11.40 -2.10
CA GLN A 123 0.43 12.78 -2.58
C GLN A 123 -0.26 13.74 -1.58
N SER A 124 -1.31 13.28 -0.89
CA SER A 124 -1.95 14.04 0.20
C SER A 124 -0.97 14.26 1.36
N THR A 125 -0.14 13.26 1.70
CA THR A 125 0.96 13.45 2.67
C THR A 125 1.93 14.56 2.25
N LEU A 126 2.40 14.56 1.00
CA LEU A 126 3.29 15.62 0.53
C LEU A 126 2.62 17.00 0.54
N SER A 127 1.33 17.07 0.19
CA SER A 127 0.54 18.30 0.26
C SER A 127 0.50 18.86 1.68
N CYS A 128 0.14 18.02 2.67
CA CYS A 128 0.10 18.43 4.07
C CYS A 128 1.48 18.89 4.58
N LEU A 129 2.54 18.15 4.25
CA LEU A 129 3.90 18.51 4.68
C LEU A 129 4.37 19.85 4.09
N ARG A 130 4.02 20.17 2.84
CA ARG A 130 4.31 21.50 2.25
C ARG A 130 3.60 22.61 3.03
N GLN A 131 2.33 22.41 3.38
CA GLN A 131 1.55 23.38 4.16
C GLN A 131 2.13 23.59 5.57
N LEU A 132 2.75 22.56 6.14
CA LEU A 132 3.46 22.61 7.42
C LEU A 132 4.85 23.27 7.33
N GLY A 133 5.23 23.80 6.16
CA GLY A 133 6.48 24.53 5.96
C GLY A 133 7.68 23.65 5.63
N VAL A 134 7.48 22.38 5.29
CA VAL A 134 8.57 21.47 4.88
C VAL A 134 9.00 21.80 3.44
N PRO A 135 10.28 22.11 3.17
CA PRO A 135 10.78 22.30 1.81
C PRO A 135 10.76 20.98 1.02
N ILE A 136 9.87 20.89 0.03
CA ILE A 136 9.67 19.70 -0.80
C ILE A 136 9.64 20.10 -2.28
N ARG A 137 10.54 19.53 -3.09
CA ARG A 137 10.47 19.58 -4.56
C ARG A 137 10.27 18.17 -5.15
N THR A 138 9.72 18.10 -6.36
CA THR A 138 9.42 16.85 -7.04
C THR A 138 9.87 16.91 -8.49
N GLU A 139 10.59 15.88 -8.94
CA GLU A 139 11.06 15.75 -10.32
C GLU A 139 10.75 14.34 -10.83
N GLY A 140 9.76 14.22 -11.73
CA GLY A 140 9.18 12.93 -12.08
C GLY A 140 8.63 12.22 -10.84
N ASN A 141 9.08 10.99 -10.59
CA ASN A 141 8.71 10.23 -9.40
C ASN A 141 9.70 10.43 -8.23
N ASN A 142 10.69 11.30 -8.35
CA ASN A 142 11.63 11.57 -7.26
C ASN A 142 11.13 12.74 -6.41
N VAL A 143 11.18 12.59 -5.10
CA VAL A 143 10.81 13.63 -4.14
C VAL A 143 12.03 14.00 -3.33
N TYR A 144 12.32 15.29 -3.25
CA TYR A 144 13.44 15.82 -2.50
C TYR A 144 12.90 16.62 -1.33
N ILE A 145 13.35 16.26 -0.12
CA ILE A 145 12.83 16.79 1.14
C ILE A 145 13.98 17.28 1.99
N ARG A 146 13.93 18.53 2.44
CA ARG A 146 14.80 19.01 3.52
C ARG A 146 14.03 18.93 4.84
N GLY A 147 14.58 18.19 5.81
CA GLY A 147 13.96 18.09 7.13
C GLY A 147 13.90 19.43 7.84
N VAL A 148 12.86 19.64 8.62
CA VAL A 148 12.70 20.80 9.51
C VAL A 148 13.02 20.45 10.98
N GLY A 149 13.40 19.21 11.26
CA GLY A 149 13.61 18.70 12.61
C GLY A 149 12.29 18.44 13.35
N LYS A 150 12.38 17.82 14.52
CA LYS A 150 11.20 17.45 15.33
C LYS A 150 10.30 18.65 15.65
N THR A 151 10.86 19.83 15.89
CA THR A 151 10.12 21.03 16.34
C THR A 151 9.95 22.10 15.25
N GLY A 152 10.27 21.82 13.98
CA GLY A 152 10.32 22.83 12.92
C GLY A 152 9.04 23.00 12.10
N PHE A 153 7.97 22.28 12.39
CA PHE A 153 6.69 22.47 11.72
C PHE A 153 6.09 23.85 12.00
N ARG A 154 5.44 24.43 11.00
CA ARG A 154 4.73 25.69 11.10
C ARG A 154 3.22 25.44 11.07
N PRO A 155 2.42 26.12 11.91
CA PRO A 155 0.97 26.04 11.84
C PRO A 155 0.50 26.39 10.42
N PRO A 156 -0.32 25.55 9.76
CA PRO A 156 -0.82 25.84 8.42
C PRO A 156 -1.90 26.92 8.48
N ALA A 157 -2.04 27.70 7.41
CA ALA A 157 -3.08 28.73 7.30
C ALA A 157 -4.48 28.14 7.07
N GLU A 158 -4.54 27.00 6.38
CA GLU A 158 -5.76 26.29 6.01
C GLU A 158 -5.77 24.88 6.63
N PRO A 159 -6.93 24.22 6.73
CA PRO A 159 -6.99 22.83 7.14
C PRO A 159 -6.16 21.91 6.23
N LEU A 160 -5.49 20.93 6.86
CA LEU A 160 -4.70 19.91 6.19
C LEU A 160 -5.63 18.84 5.60
N ASP A 161 -5.82 18.87 4.29
CA ASP A 161 -6.62 17.88 3.57
C ASP A 161 -5.87 16.55 3.38
N CYS A 162 -6.33 15.52 4.08
CA CYS A 162 -5.78 14.16 4.00
C CYS A 162 -6.41 13.34 2.86
N GLY A 163 -7.34 13.88 2.08
CA GLY A 163 -8.07 13.16 1.03
C GLY A 163 -8.82 11.95 1.60
N ASN A 164 -8.63 10.77 1.00
CA ASN A 164 -9.13 9.49 1.53
C ASN A 164 -8.11 8.76 2.44
N SER A 165 -6.91 9.32 2.61
CA SER A 165 -5.78 8.64 3.24
C SER A 165 -5.90 8.57 4.77
N GLY A 166 -6.39 7.43 5.25
CA GLY A 166 -6.37 7.11 6.68
C GLY A 166 -4.96 7.05 7.27
N THR A 167 -3.96 6.67 6.48
CA THR A 167 -2.55 6.65 6.90
C THR A 167 -2.04 8.07 7.14
N THR A 168 -2.30 9.00 6.21
CA THR A 168 -1.91 10.40 6.34
C THR A 168 -2.53 11.01 7.59
N MET A 169 -3.86 10.91 7.74
CA MET A 169 -4.56 11.51 8.87
C MET A 169 -4.06 10.98 10.21
N ARG A 170 -3.91 9.65 10.37
CA ARG A 170 -3.55 9.06 11.67
C ARG A 170 -2.11 9.32 12.08
N LEU A 171 -1.15 9.15 11.16
CA LEU A 171 0.26 9.39 11.49
C LEU A 171 0.53 10.88 11.66
N LEU A 172 -0.07 11.74 10.83
CA LEU A 172 0.11 13.18 10.95
C LEU A 172 -0.57 13.74 12.21
N THR A 173 -1.71 13.19 12.63
CA THR A 173 -2.31 13.53 13.93
C THR A 173 -1.36 13.22 15.07
N GLY A 174 -0.77 12.01 15.11
CA GLY A 174 0.19 11.64 16.17
C GLY A 174 1.41 12.55 16.18
N LEU A 175 1.91 12.90 14.99
CA LEU A 175 3.05 13.78 14.84
C LEU A 175 2.78 15.21 15.30
N LEU A 176 1.69 15.83 14.82
CA LEU A 176 1.34 17.22 15.11
C LEU A 176 0.85 17.42 16.55
N ALA A 177 0.10 16.44 17.08
CA ALA A 177 -0.37 16.48 18.45
C ALA A 177 0.81 16.42 19.44
N ALA A 178 1.81 15.60 19.14
CA ALA A 178 2.98 15.42 20.00
C ALA A 178 4.03 16.53 19.85
N SER A 179 4.15 17.13 18.66
CA SER A 179 4.99 18.32 18.44
C SER A 179 4.36 19.62 18.98
N GLY A 180 3.15 19.55 19.53
CA GLY A 180 2.38 20.71 19.98
C GLY A 180 2.03 21.69 18.86
N THR A 181 2.00 21.23 17.60
CA THR A 181 1.73 22.08 16.44
C THR A 181 0.22 22.23 16.23
N PRO A 182 -0.35 23.45 16.34
CA PRO A 182 -1.75 23.68 16.04
C PRO A 182 -2.07 23.42 14.57
N ALA A 183 -3.06 22.58 14.29
CA ALA A 183 -3.55 22.30 12.96
C ALA A 183 -4.98 21.73 13.00
N THR A 184 -5.71 21.87 11.90
CA THR A 184 -6.97 21.13 11.67
C THR A 184 -6.73 20.14 10.54
N LEU A 185 -7.02 18.86 10.76
CA LEU A 185 -6.94 17.80 9.75
C LEU A 185 -8.34 17.43 9.29
N ILE A 186 -8.56 17.42 7.98
CA ILE A 186 -9.82 17.04 7.33
C ILE A 186 -9.58 15.90 6.33
N GLY A 187 -10.66 15.30 5.84
CA GLY A 187 -10.63 14.32 4.76
C GLY A 187 -11.91 14.40 3.95
N ASP A 188 -12.00 13.59 2.89
CA ASP A 188 -13.23 13.46 2.12
C ASP A 188 -14.38 12.86 2.95
N GLU A 189 -15.55 12.71 2.34
CA GLU A 189 -16.75 12.16 2.98
C GLU A 189 -16.51 10.76 3.58
N SER A 190 -15.81 9.89 2.84
CA SER A 190 -15.52 8.52 3.28
C SER A 190 -14.54 8.50 4.45
N LEU A 191 -13.44 9.25 4.39
CA LEU A 191 -12.46 9.32 5.48
C LEU A 191 -13.06 9.98 6.72
N SER A 192 -13.85 11.04 6.55
CA SER A 192 -14.50 11.76 7.63
C SER A 192 -15.55 10.92 8.37
N ALA A 193 -16.07 9.85 7.75
CA ALA A 193 -16.94 8.88 8.41
C ALA A 193 -16.18 7.75 9.14
N ARG A 194 -14.85 7.64 8.95
CA ARG A 194 -14.05 6.58 9.59
C ARG A 194 -13.71 6.97 11.03
N PRO A 195 -13.87 6.06 12.01
CA PRO A 195 -13.56 6.36 13.40
C PRO A 195 -12.04 6.55 13.60
N MET A 196 -11.70 7.61 14.34
CA MET A 196 -10.36 8.01 14.73
C MET A 196 -10.09 7.83 16.24
N ARG A 197 -11.14 7.55 17.04
CA ARG A 197 -11.07 7.37 18.50
C ARG A 197 -9.89 6.52 18.99
N ARG A 198 -9.52 5.46 18.25
CA ARG A 198 -8.39 4.58 18.60
C ARG A 198 -7.06 5.30 18.76
N ILE A 199 -6.82 6.40 18.02
CA ILE A 199 -5.62 7.22 18.19
C ILE A 199 -5.84 8.37 19.19
N LEU A 200 -7.07 8.89 19.32
CA LEU A 200 -7.35 10.07 20.15
C LEU A 200 -7.13 9.79 21.64
N ALA A 201 -7.69 8.67 22.14
CA ALA A 201 -7.61 8.32 23.56
C ALA A 201 -6.17 8.14 24.06
N PRO A 202 -5.30 7.33 23.41
CA PRO A 202 -3.93 7.18 23.86
C PRO A 202 -3.10 8.47 23.71
N LEU A 203 -3.28 9.26 22.64
CA LEU A 203 -2.59 10.55 22.51
C LEU A 203 -2.95 11.51 23.65
N ARG A 204 -4.22 11.57 24.06
CA ARG A 204 -4.63 12.37 25.22
C ARG A 204 -4.03 11.85 26.52
N SER A 205 -3.90 10.53 26.68
CA SER A 205 -3.24 9.97 27.87
C SER A 205 -1.75 10.28 27.94
N MET A 206 -1.11 10.56 26.80
CA MET A 206 0.26 11.09 26.75
C MET A 206 0.32 12.59 27.12
N GLY A 207 -0.81 13.29 27.24
CA GLY A 207 -0.86 14.74 27.50
C GLY A 207 -1.06 15.60 26.25
N CYS A 208 -1.29 15.00 25.07
CA CYS A 208 -1.57 15.78 23.87
C CYS A 208 -2.92 16.51 24.00
N HIS A 209 -2.97 17.76 23.55
CA HIS A 209 -4.22 18.52 23.42
C HIS A 209 -4.80 18.36 22.01
N LEU A 210 -5.90 17.60 21.90
CA LEU A 210 -6.61 17.43 20.64
C LEU A 210 -8.12 17.17 20.79
N THR A 211 -8.90 17.69 19.84
CA THR A 211 -10.35 17.49 19.72
C THR A 211 -10.70 16.85 18.39
N ALA A 212 -11.90 16.27 18.32
CA ALA A 212 -12.45 15.65 17.12
C ALA A 212 -13.96 15.86 17.10
N ARG A 213 -14.58 15.85 15.91
CA ARG A 213 -16.05 15.87 15.79
C ARG A 213 -16.64 14.65 16.47
N ASP A 214 -17.63 14.86 17.35
CA ASP A 214 -18.27 13.83 18.16
C ASP A 214 -17.28 12.96 18.96
N ASP A 215 -16.11 13.52 19.28
CA ASP A 215 -15.00 12.83 19.93
C ASP A 215 -14.47 11.58 19.20
N GLN A 216 -14.78 11.45 17.91
CA GLN A 216 -14.52 10.22 17.16
C GLN A 216 -14.10 10.44 15.70
N PHE A 217 -14.54 11.52 15.06
CA PHE A 217 -14.44 11.68 13.60
C PHE A 217 -13.67 12.96 13.23
N ALA A 218 -13.16 12.99 11.99
CA ALA A 218 -12.65 14.24 11.44
C ALA A 218 -13.79 15.30 11.32
N PRO A 219 -13.49 16.61 11.40
CA PRO A 219 -12.16 17.21 11.56
C PRO A 219 -11.49 16.90 12.91
N ILE A 220 -10.17 16.72 12.90
CA ILE A 220 -9.33 16.61 14.11
C ILE A 220 -8.57 17.91 14.28
N GLN A 221 -8.54 18.46 15.49
CA GLN A 221 -7.79 19.67 15.80
C GLN A 221 -6.71 19.35 16.84
N THR A 222 -5.47 19.72 16.55
CA THR A 222 -4.34 19.65 17.49
C THR A 222 -4.05 21.04 18.06
N ALA A 223 -3.54 21.10 19.29
CA ALA A 223 -3.22 22.34 19.98
C ALA A 223 -1.90 22.24 20.78
N PRO A 224 -1.28 23.37 21.16
CA PRO A 224 -0.09 23.39 22.00
C PRO A 224 -0.33 22.80 23.39
N HIS A 225 0.74 22.28 23.98
CA HIS A 225 0.81 21.71 25.33
C HIS A 225 2.21 22.00 25.93
N ASP A 226 2.38 21.80 27.24
CA ASP A 226 3.64 22.10 27.95
C ASP A 226 4.70 20.97 27.91
N GLY A 227 4.32 19.84 27.30
CA GLY A 227 5.10 18.60 27.21
C GLY A 227 4.19 17.39 27.12
N ILE A 228 4.71 16.24 26.71
CA ILE A 228 3.99 14.95 26.75
C ILE A 228 4.84 13.88 27.42
N HIS A 229 4.16 12.87 27.96
CA HIS A 229 4.77 11.75 28.67
C HIS A 229 4.69 10.45 27.87
N GLY A 230 5.69 9.61 28.08
CA GLY A 230 5.71 8.26 27.51
C GLY A 230 4.63 7.40 28.12
N ILE A 231 4.11 6.45 27.34
CA ILE A 231 3.16 5.46 27.83
C ILE A 231 3.62 4.05 27.49
N THR A 232 3.25 3.06 28.31
CA THR A 232 3.27 1.66 27.89
C THR A 232 1.86 1.28 27.43
N TYR A 233 1.72 0.94 26.15
CA TYR A 233 0.43 0.72 25.51
C TYR A 233 0.36 -0.68 24.91
N PRO A 234 -0.44 -1.60 25.49
CA PRO A 234 -0.78 -2.85 24.84
C PRO A 234 -1.65 -2.57 23.62
N LEU A 235 -1.29 -3.10 22.46
CA LEU A 235 -2.01 -2.86 21.22
C LEU A 235 -3.28 -3.75 21.21
N PRO A 236 -4.49 -3.21 21.44
CA PRO A 236 -5.68 -4.03 21.65
C PRO A 236 -6.20 -4.69 20.37
N VAL A 237 -5.76 -4.18 19.22
CA VAL A 237 -6.09 -4.66 17.88
C VAL A 237 -4.82 -4.59 17.05
N ALA A 238 -4.58 -5.57 16.20
CA ALA A 238 -3.45 -5.63 15.27
C ALA A 238 -3.47 -4.49 14.24
N SER A 239 -3.09 -3.27 14.66
CA SER A 239 -3.18 -2.04 13.86
C SER A 239 -1.83 -1.33 13.78
N ALA A 240 -1.13 -1.56 12.66
CA ALA A 240 0.12 -0.87 12.36
C ALA A 240 -0.01 0.66 12.34
N GLN A 241 -1.18 1.22 11.99
CA GLN A 241 -1.38 2.67 11.99
C GLN A 241 -1.49 3.24 13.41
N LEU A 242 -2.13 2.54 14.34
CA LEU A 242 -2.17 2.93 15.75
C LEU A 242 -0.77 2.87 16.36
N LYS A 243 -0.06 1.75 16.14
CA LYS A 243 1.35 1.60 16.53
C LYS A 243 2.20 2.75 16.00
N SER A 244 2.18 3.01 14.69
CA SER A 244 2.95 4.08 14.07
C SER A 244 2.61 5.46 14.63
N CYS A 245 1.32 5.74 14.87
CA CYS A 245 0.87 7.01 15.44
C CYS A 245 1.50 7.27 16.82
N LEU A 246 1.45 6.26 17.71
CA LEU A 246 1.98 6.39 19.08
C LEU A 246 3.50 6.36 19.13
N LEU A 247 4.16 5.55 18.29
CA LEU A 247 5.62 5.57 18.19
C LEU A 247 6.14 6.92 17.66
N LEU A 248 5.41 7.57 16.75
CA LEU A 248 5.75 8.92 16.31
C LEU A 248 5.56 9.95 17.43
N ALA A 249 4.47 9.85 18.19
CA ALA A 249 4.27 10.70 19.35
C ALA A 249 5.39 10.52 20.39
N GLY A 250 5.82 9.27 20.62
CA GLY A 250 6.92 8.96 21.54
C GLY A 250 8.26 9.62 21.20
N LEU A 251 8.48 10.06 19.95
CA LEU A 251 9.67 10.83 19.56
C LEU A 251 9.77 12.20 20.26
N TYR A 252 8.71 12.64 20.94
CA TYR A 252 8.56 13.92 21.63
C TYR A 252 8.36 13.75 23.15
N ALA A 253 8.21 12.53 23.63
CA ALA A 253 7.92 12.24 25.02
C ALA A 253 9.18 12.24 25.91
N ASP A 254 9.06 12.79 27.12
CA ASP A 254 10.14 12.85 28.12
C ASP A 254 10.53 11.45 28.63
N GLU A 255 9.57 10.55 28.74
CA GLU A 255 9.75 9.14 29.02
C GLU A 255 9.56 8.27 27.77
N PRO A 256 10.15 7.06 27.71
CA PRO A 256 9.96 6.15 26.59
C PRO A 256 8.50 5.74 26.40
N THR A 257 7.99 5.93 25.20
CA THR A 257 6.74 5.29 24.75
C THR A 257 7.05 3.87 24.30
N THR A 258 6.26 2.92 24.80
CA THR A 258 6.42 1.50 24.55
C THR A 258 5.12 0.92 24.01
N ILE A 259 5.17 0.30 22.84
CA ILE A 259 4.07 -0.51 22.32
C ILE A 259 4.34 -1.98 22.64
N LEU A 260 3.32 -2.68 23.14
CA LEU A 260 3.33 -4.12 23.34
C LEU A 260 2.40 -4.77 22.31
N GLU A 261 2.94 -5.54 21.37
CA GLU A 261 2.18 -6.28 20.37
C GLU A 261 2.14 -7.78 20.71
N GLU A 262 0.92 -8.33 20.82
CA GLU A 262 0.70 -9.79 20.90
C GLU A 262 0.85 -10.47 19.53
N HIS A 263 0.40 -9.79 18.49
CA HIS A 263 0.49 -10.24 17.11
C HIS A 263 1.28 -9.24 16.28
N PRO A 264 2.27 -9.70 15.49
CA PRO A 264 3.07 -8.79 14.67
C PRO A 264 2.18 -8.08 13.66
N THR A 265 2.42 -6.78 13.50
CA THR A 265 1.84 -5.98 12.42
C THR A 265 2.94 -5.45 11.52
N ARG A 266 2.59 -4.76 10.43
CA ARG A 266 3.56 -4.12 9.53
C ARG A 266 4.59 -3.31 10.31
N ASP A 267 5.88 -3.53 10.06
CA ASP A 267 7.01 -3.00 10.83
C ASP A 267 7.76 -1.85 10.12
N HIS A 268 7.14 -1.23 9.11
CA HIS A 268 7.75 -0.17 8.30
C HIS A 268 8.19 1.05 9.15
N THR A 269 7.50 1.38 10.26
CA THR A 269 7.92 2.50 11.11
C THR A 269 9.19 2.15 11.86
N GLU A 270 9.24 0.95 12.42
CA GLU A 270 10.32 0.42 13.22
C GLU A 270 11.58 0.26 12.38
N ARG A 271 11.46 -0.29 11.17
CA ARG A 271 12.56 -0.39 10.21
C ARG A 271 13.09 0.98 9.83
N SER A 272 12.22 1.89 9.41
CA SER A 272 12.63 3.21 8.92
C SER A 272 13.27 4.08 10.00
N LEU A 273 12.80 4.01 11.25
CA LEU A 273 13.33 4.77 12.39
C LEU A 273 14.37 4.00 13.21
N GLN A 274 14.61 2.71 12.90
CA GLN A 274 15.50 1.81 13.65
C GLN A 274 15.11 1.73 15.13
N LEU A 275 13.82 1.53 15.40
CA LEU A 275 13.30 1.49 16.76
C LEU A 275 13.73 0.20 17.48
N PRO A 276 14.16 0.29 18.76
CA PRO A 276 14.38 -0.88 19.58
C PRO A 276 13.14 -1.78 19.59
N THR A 277 13.34 -3.04 19.23
CA THR A 277 12.29 -4.06 19.14
C THR A 277 12.78 -5.34 19.77
N GLU A 278 12.13 -5.80 20.84
CA GLU A 278 12.54 -6.95 21.63
C GLU A 278 11.38 -7.92 21.84
N GLN A 279 11.67 -9.21 21.91
CA GLN A 279 10.69 -10.24 22.28
C GLN A 279 10.81 -10.50 23.77
N GLN A 280 9.73 -10.29 24.53
CA GLN A 280 9.69 -10.51 25.96
C GLN A 280 8.30 -11.03 26.37
N ASP A 281 8.26 -12.12 27.16
CA ASP A 281 7.01 -12.69 27.72
C ASP A 281 5.93 -13.01 26.67
N GLY A 282 6.35 -13.41 25.46
CA GLY A 282 5.45 -13.68 24.34
C GLY A 282 4.90 -12.44 23.63
N LEU A 283 5.39 -11.24 24.00
CA LEU A 283 5.02 -9.97 23.40
C LEU A 283 6.21 -9.37 22.64
N THR A 284 5.91 -8.65 21.57
CA THR A 284 6.87 -7.77 20.90
C THR A 284 6.82 -6.39 21.55
N ARG A 285 7.93 -5.94 22.14
CA ARG A 285 8.08 -4.64 22.78
C ARG A 285 8.82 -3.69 21.84
N ILE A 286 8.18 -2.59 21.45
CA ILE A 286 8.74 -1.60 20.52
C ILE A 286 8.77 -0.23 21.19
N GLN A 287 9.91 0.46 21.13
CA GLN A 287 10.09 1.71 21.90
C GLN A 287 10.50 2.90 21.04
N SER A 288 9.98 4.08 21.40
CA SER A 288 10.46 5.37 20.93
C SER A 288 10.50 6.38 22.08
N SER A 289 11.41 7.33 22.02
CA SER A 289 11.60 8.37 23.03
C SER A 289 12.14 9.67 22.40
N LEU A 290 12.21 10.74 23.18
CA LEU A 290 12.86 11.98 22.76
C LEU A 290 14.30 11.75 22.24
N ALA A 291 15.03 10.82 22.86
CA ALA A 291 16.40 10.46 22.49
C ALA A 291 16.49 9.56 21.24
N THR A 292 15.37 9.01 20.75
CA THR A 292 15.37 8.20 19.53
C THR A 292 15.82 9.06 18.34
N PRO A 293 16.91 8.67 17.64
CA PRO A 293 17.37 9.37 16.46
C PRO A 293 16.36 9.19 15.32
N VAL A 294 16.19 10.23 14.50
CA VAL A 294 15.45 10.09 13.24
C VAL A 294 16.48 10.06 12.11
N PRO A 295 16.82 8.88 11.59
CA PRO A 295 17.86 8.77 10.58
C PRO A 295 17.37 9.30 9.23
N ALA A 296 18.30 9.66 8.34
CA ALA A 296 17.96 9.98 6.95
C ALA A 296 17.22 8.82 6.27
N GLN A 297 16.29 9.16 5.38
CA GLN A 297 15.38 8.25 4.69
C GLN A 297 15.66 8.13 3.19
N SER A 298 16.75 8.73 2.68
CA SER A 298 17.12 8.66 1.26
C SER A 298 17.21 7.21 0.79
N ALA A 299 16.31 6.82 -0.10
CA ALA A 299 16.19 5.47 -0.62
C ALA A 299 15.27 5.43 -1.84
N ARG A 300 15.39 4.35 -2.62
CA ARG A 300 14.39 3.99 -3.62
C ARG A 300 13.24 3.24 -2.97
N ILE A 301 12.01 3.72 -3.14
CA ILE A 301 10.83 3.04 -2.63
C ILE A 301 10.61 1.73 -3.41
N PRO A 302 10.47 0.58 -2.73
CA PRO A 302 10.29 -0.71 -3.38
C PRO A 302 8.92 -0.84 -4.04
N GLY A 303 8.78 -1.81 -4.94
CA GLY A 303 7.50 -2.18 -5.53
C GLY A 303 6.54 -2.69 -4.45
N ASP A 304 5.28 -2.27 -4.52
CA ASP A 304 4.25 -2.60 -3.55
C ASP A 304 3.88 -4.09 -3.64
N PHE A 305 4.07 -4.82 -2.54
CA PHE A 305 3.68 -6.23 -2.46
C PHE A 305 2.17 -6.42 -2.63
N SER A 306 1.35 -5.48 -2.16
CA SER A 306 -0.11 -5.53 -2.36
C SER A 306 -0.50 -5.37 -3.82
N ALA A 307 0.29 -4.65 -4.62
CA ALA A 307 0.12 -4.61 -6.08
C ALA A 307 0.66 -5.89 -6.74
N ALA A 308 1.77 -6.44 -6.23
CA ALA A 308 2.32 -7.72 -6.68
C ALA A 308 1.32 -8.86 -6.53
N ALA A 309 0.56 -8.87 -5.43
CA ALA A 309 -0.41 -9.90 -5.08
C ALA A 309 -1.38 -10.26 -6.23
N PHE A 310 -1.87 -9.26 -6.96
CA PHE A 310 -2.76 -9.48 -8.11
C PHE A 310 -2.07 -10.26 -9.23
N TRP A 311 -0.82 -9.92 -9.53
CA TRP A 311 -0.01 -10.58 -10.55
C TRP A 311 0.47 -11.96 -10.11
N LEU A 312 0.83 -12.11 -8.83
CA LEU A 312 1.18 -13.40 -8.22
C LEU A 312 0.00 -14.37 -8.34
N VAL A 313 -1.21 -13.95 -7.97
CA VAL A 313 -2.42 -14.77 -8.08
C VAL A 313 -2.78 -15.04 -9.53
N ALA A 314 -2.79 -14.03 -10.39
CA ALA A 314 -3.11 -14.20 -11.81
C ALA A 314 -2.20 -15.22 -12.49
N ALA A 315 -0.89 -15.17 -12.24
CA ALA A 315 0.05 -16.16 -12.73
C ALA A 315 -0.16 -17.54 -12.08
N SER A 316 -0.44 -17.58 -10.78
CA SER A 316 -0.68 -18.83 -10.05
C SER A 316 -1.91 -19.60 -10.55
N VAL A 317 -2.97 -18.90 -10.96
CA VAL A 317 -4.21 -19.52 -11.47
C VAL A 317 -4.23 -19.67 -13.00
N SER A 318 -3.19 -19.18 -13.69
CA SER A 318 -3.12 -19.24 -15.15
C SER A 318 -3.04 -20.69 -15.64
N PRO A 319 -3.79 -21.07 -16.70
CA PRO A 319 -3.74 -22.40 -17.26
C PRO A 319 -2.31 -22.79 -17.65
N GLN A 320 -1.85 -23.93 -17.18
CA GLN A 320 -0.53 -24.46 -17.52
C GLN A 320 -0.57 -25.09 -18.91
N LYS A 321 0.11 -24.49 -19.87
CA LYS A 321 0.27 -25.00 -21.24
C LYS A 321 1.73 -25.37 -21.47
N VAL A 322 1.95 -26.47 -22.18
CA VAL A 322 3.31 -26.97 -22.48
C VAL A 322 4.05 -26.04 -23.45
N GLU A 323 3.34 -25.51 -24.45
CA GLU A 323 3.94 -24.66 -25.49
C GLU A 323 4.15 -23.21 -25.02
N ASP A 324 3.28 -22.72 -24.13
CA ASP A 324 3.28 -21.34 -23.62
C ASP A 324 3.20 -21.35 -22.08
N PRO A 325 4.32 -21.65 -21.39
CA PRO A 325 4.32 -21.69 -19.93
C PRO A 325 4.13 -20.29 -19.35
N THR A 326 3.42 -20.21 -18.23
CA THR A 326 3.34 -18.97 -17.44
C THR A 326 4.73 -18.64 -16.91
N SER A 327 5.19 -17.40 -17.08
CA SER A 327 6.48 -16.96 -16.57
C SER A 327 6.51 -15.44 -16.40
N LEU A 328 6.18 -14.99 -15.19
CA LEU A 328 6.10 -13.58 -14.86
C LEU A 328 7.19 -13.16 -13.88
N ILE A 329 7.91 -12.09 -14.17
CA ILE A 329 8.94 -11.51 -13.29
C ILE A 329 8.44 -10.18 -12.73
N LEU A 330 8.45 -10.05 -11.41
CA LEU A 330 8.11 -8.84 -10.67
C LEU A 330 9.39 -8.31 -9.98
N PRO A 331 10.20 -7.50 -10.68
CA PRO A 331 11.47 -7.02 -10.15
C PRO A 331 11.27 -5.99 -9.04
N ASN A 332 12.24 -5.92 -8.14
CA ASN A 332 12.31 -4.93 -7.06
C ASN A 332 11.02 -4.88 -6.20
N THR A 333 10.40 -6.03 -5.96
CA THR A 333 9.23 -6.17 -5.11
C THR A 333 9.64 -6.14 -3.64
N GLY A 334 8.93 -5.39 -2.81
CA GLY A 334 9.12 -5.43 -1.36
C GLY A 334 8.79 -6.82 -0.82
N ILE A 335 9.74 -7.43 -0.09
CA ILE A 335 9.58 -8.76 0.50
C ILE A 335 9.67 -8.72 2.03
N ASN A 336 9.17 -7.64 2.63
CA ASN A 336 9.10 -7.52 4.07
C ASN A 336 8.26 -8.67 4.66
N PRO A 337 8.80 -9.47 5.61
CA PRO A 337 8.07 -10.61 6.18
C PRO A 337 6.70 -10.28 6.78
N SER A 338 6.51 -9.04 7.26
CA SER A 338 5.21 -8.55 7.75
C SER A 338 4.17 -8.25 6.65
N ARG A 339 4.54 -8.43 5.37
CA ARG A 339 3.72 -8.15 4.19
C ARG A 339 3.57 -9.36 3.25
N THR A 340 4.49 -10.32 3.31
CA THR A 340 4.57 -11.41 2.33
C THR A 340 3.78 -12.66 2.70
N ALA A 341 2.84 -12.58 3.66
CA ALA A 341 2.04 -13.75 4.06
C ALA A 341 1.32 -14.42 2.87
N LEU A 342 0.78 -13.64 1.92
CA LEU A 342 0.20 -14.19 0.68
C LEU A 342 1.21 -15.02 -0.13
N LEU A 343 2.46 -14.59 -0.23
CA LEU A 343 3.50 -15.30 -0.99
C LEU A 343 3.68 -16.72 -0.44
N ASN A 344 3.81 -16.82 0.88
CA ASN A 344 3.95 -18.11 1.56
C ASN A 344 2.70 -18.97 1.37
N LEU A 345 1.50 -18.38 1.53
CA LEU A 345 0.24 -19.11 1.33
C LEU A 345 0.07 -19.62 -0.11
N LEU A 346 0.48 -18.84 -1.13
CA LEU A 346 0.46 -19.31 -2.51
C LEU A 346 1.46 -20.47 -2.73
N GLN A 347 2.64 -20.41 -2.13
CA GLN A 347 3.60 -21.52 -2.17
C GLN A 347 3.05 -22.77 -1.46
N ASP A 348 2.39 -22.61 -0.31
CA ASP A 348 1.72 -23.69 0.42
C ASP A 348 0.56 -24.30 -0.39
N MET A 349 -0.13 -23.49 -1.20
CA MET A 349 -1.11 -23.97 -2.17
C MET A 349 -0.47 -24.73 -3.34
N GLY A 350 0.84 -24.63 -3.57
CA GLY A 350 1.54 -25.28 -4.67
C GLY A 350 1.88 -24.36 -5.86
N ALA A 351 1.80 -23.04 -5.68
CA ALA A 351 2.33 -22.10 -6.66
C ALA A 351 3.87 -22.16 -6.69
N ILE A 352 4.44 -22.16 -7.90
CA ILE A 352 5.88 -22.16 -8.13
C ILE A 352 6.33 -20.69 -8.23
N ILE A 353 6.93 -20.20 -7.14
CA ILE A 353 7.41 -18.83 -7.03
C ILE A 353 8.85 -18.83 -6.53
N HIS A 354 9.76 -18.28 -7.32
CA HIS A 354 11.18 -18.12 -6.97
C HIS A 354 11.46 -16.69 -6.50
N ILE A 355 12.15 -16.57 -5.36
CA ILE A 355 12.62 -15.29 -4.82
C ILE A 355 14.10 -15.14 -5.22
N GLN A 356 14.38 -14.19 -6.09
CA GLN A 356 15.70 -13.97 -6.69
C GLN A 356 16.27 -12.59 -6.29
N ASN A 357 17.60 -12.42 -6.37
CA ASN A 357 18.27 -11.13 -6.21
C ASN A 357 17.88 -10.35 -4.93
N GLN A 358 17.79 -11.07 -3.80
CA GLN A 358 17.46 -10.46 -2.50
C GLN A 358 18.50 -9.42 -2.09
N ARG A 359 18.03 -8.24 -1.70
CA ARG A 359 18.84 -7.09 -1.31
C ARG A 359 18.06 -6.15 -0.40
N LEU A 360 18.69 -5.07 0.05
CA LEU A 360 18.02 -3.98 0.75
C LEU A 360 17.84 -2.78 -0.19
N SER A 361 16.66 -2.14 -0.12
CA SER A 361 16.41 -0.81 -0.67
C SER A 361 16.13 0.14 0.49
N GLY A 362 17.13 0.92 0.88
CA GLY A 362 17.13 1.58 2.18
C GLY A 362 17.13 0.54 3.31
N ARG A 363 16.06 0.51 4.12
CA ARG A 363 15.90 -0.42 5.26
C ARG A 363 14.88 -1.52 5.02
N GLU A 364 14.35 -1.61 3.80
CA GLU A 364 13.34 -2.59 3.42
C GLU A 364 13.94 -3.69 2.55
N PRO A 365 13.64 -4.97 2.82
CA PRO A 365 14.10 -6.07 1.99
C PRO A 365 13.32 -6.11 0.67
N VAL A 366 14.04 -6.32 -0.42
CA VAL A 366 13.48 -6.39 -1.78
C VAL A 366 14.06 -7.57 -2.54
N ALA A 367 13.28 -8.10 -3.48
CA ALA A 367 13.68 -9.18 -4.35
C ALA A 367 12.95 -9.09 -5.69
N ASP A 368 13.40 -9.90 -6.65
CA ASP A 368 12.69 -10.12 -7.89
C ASP A 368 11.88 -11.42 -7.72
N LEU A 369 10.57 -11.35 -7.90
CA LEU A 369 9.69 -12.52 -7.76
C LEU A 369 9.42 -13.11 -9.15
N HIS A 370 9.80 -14.36 -9.36
CA HIS A 370 9.57 -15.08 -10.61
C HIS A 370 8.48 -16.15 -10.39
N VAL A 371 7.32 -15.95 -11.01
CA VAL A 371 6.14 -16.80 -10.87
C VAL A 371 5.95 -17.63 -12.12
N LEU A 372 5.93 -18.96 -11.96
CA LEU A 372 5.77 -19.91 -13.05
C LEU A 372 4.36 -20.53 -13.12
N GLY A 373 3.48 -20.14 -12.19
CA GLY A 373 2.16 -20.73 -12.02
C GLY A 373 2.19 -21.98 -11.14
N GLY A 374 1.17 -22.85 -11.22
CA GLY A 374 1.14 -24.08 -10.43
C GLY A 374 -0.23 -24.76 -10.43
N THR A 375 -0.29 -25.96 -9.86
CA THR A 375 -1.56 -26.61 -9.55
C THR A 375 -1.89 -26.34 -8.09
N LEU A 376 -2.90 -25.50 -7.88
CA LEU A 376 -3.24 -25.06 -6.53
C LEU A 376 -4.06 -26.11 -5.78
N SER A 377 -3.72 -26.34 -4.52
CA SER A 377 -4.42 -27.20 -3.56
C SER A 377 -5.02 -26.37 -2.44
N ALA A 378 -6.09 -26.88 -1.84
CA ALA A 378 -6.79 -26.19 -0.77
C ALA A 378 -5.94 -26.01 0.49
N ILE A 379 -6.13 -24.89 1.17
CA ILE A 379 -5.44 -24.54 2.42
C ILE A 379 -6.41 -24.07 3.51
N SER A 380 -6.02 -24.19 4.76
CA SER A 380 -6.69 -23.58 5.91
C SER A 380 -5.67 -22.83 6.75
N PRO A 381 -5.35 -21.56 6.41
CA PRO A 381 -4.33 -20.78 7.11
C PRO A 381 -4.62 -20.65 8.61
N ASP A 382 -3.56 -20.62 9.41
CA ASP A 382 -3.68 -20.25 10.82
C ASP A 382 -4.19 -18.80 10.94
N PRO A 383 -5.18 -18.51 11.81
CA PRO A 383 -5.71 -17.16 11.99
C PRO A 383 -4.65 -16.10 12.31
N SER A 384 -3.55 -16.47 12.96
CA SER A 384 -2.44 -15.56 13.30
C SER A 384 -1.70 -14.99 12.08
N VAL A 385 -1.80 -15.63 10.90
CA VAL A 385 -1.18 -15.15 9.65
C VAL A 385 -2.04 -14.09 8.95
N ILE A 386 -3.33 -14.04 9.28
CA ILE A 386 -4.33 -13.22 8.59
C ILE A 386 -4.04 -11.71 8.71
N PRO A 387 -3.63 -11.16 9.88
CA PRO A 387 -3.25 -9.75 9.97
C PRO A 387 -2.18 -9.32 8.96
N ASN A 388 -1.24 -10.22 8.60
CA ASN A 388 -0.12 -9.94 7.68
C ASN A 388 -0.50 -10.00 6.20
N CYS A 389 -1.68 -10.52 5.85
CA CYS A 389 -2.21 -10.55 4.49
C CYS A 389 -3.64 -10.01 4.39
N ILE A 390 -4.06 -9.18 5.37
CA ILE A 390 -5.45 -8.72 5.47
C ILE A 390 -5.90 -7.97 4.21
N ASP A 391 -5.02 -7.19 3.58
CA ASP A 391 -5.37 -6.45 2.37
C ASP A 391 -5.36 -7.36 1.12
N GLU A 392 -4.64 -8.48 1.17
CA GLU A 392 -4.52 -9.49 0.11
C GLU A 392 -5.59 -10.59 0.18
N LEU A 393 -6.32 -10.71 1.28
CA LEU A 393 -7.37 -11.73 1.43
C LEU A 393 -8.38 -11.77 0.26
N PRO A 394 -8.90 -10.63 -0.27
CA PRO A 394 -9.79 -10.66 -1.42
C PRO A 394 -9.19 -11.41 -2.64
N VAL A 395 -7.92 -11.17 -2.95
CA VAL A 395 -7.27 -11.81 -4.09
C VAL A 395 -6.82 -13.25 -3.77
N LEU A 396 -6.51 -13.56 -2.51
CA LEU A 396 -6.32 -14.93 -2.05
C LEU A 396 -7.59 -15.77 -2.21
N MET A 397 -8.77 -15.22 -1.92
CA MET A 397 -10.05 -15.91 -2.13
C MET A 397 -10.27 -16.26 -3.60
N VAL A 398 -9.80 -15.41 -4.53
CA VAL A 398 -9.78 -15.75 -5.96
C VAL A 398 -8.86 -16.96 -6.19
N ALA A 399 -7.63 -16.95 -5.69
CA ALA A 399 -6.73 -18.12 -5.81
C ALA A 399 -7.36 -19.41 -5.24
N MET A 400 -8.03 -19.32 -4.09
CA MET A 400 -8.72 -20.44 -3.45
C MET A 400 -9.87 -20.99 -4.31
N ALA A 401 -10.55 -20.16 -5.08
CA ALA A 401 -11.61 -20.61 -5.99
C ALA A 401 -11.10 -21.47 -7.16
N PHE A 402 -9.80 -21.37 -7.49
CA PHE A 402 -9.14 -22.21 -8.49
C PHE A 402 -8.40 -23.41 -7.89
N ALA A 403 -8.38 -23.56 -6.56
CA ALA A 403 -7.67 -24.62 -5.88
C ALA A 403 -8.46 -25.94 -5.81
N HIS A 404 -7.75 -27.06 -5.87
CA HIS A 404 -8.34 -28.39 -5.66
C HIS A 404 -8.65 -28.62 -4.18
N GLY A 405 -9.94 -28.79 -3.85
CA GLY A 405 -10.43 -29.06 -2.50
C GLY A 405 -11.18 -27.88 -1.90
N ARG A 406 -11.33 -27.86 -0.57
CA ARG A 406 -12.02 -26.80 0.17
C ARG A 406 -11.04 -26.00 1.01
N SER A 407 -10.82 -24.74 0.64
CA SER A 407 -10.06 -23.80 1.47
C SER A 407 -10.94 -23.14 2.54
N VAL A 408 -10.33 -22.73 3.67
CA VAL A 408 -11.07 -22.08 4.77
C VAL A 408 -10.24 -20.93 5.35
N ILE A 409 -10.82 -19.73 5.40
CA ILE A 409 -10.26 -18.56 6.08
C ILE A 409 -11.03 -18.31 7.39
N ARG A 410 -10.31 -18.04 8.48
CA ARG A 410 -10.86 -17.60 9.78
C ARG A 410 -10.18 -16.29 10.20
N GLY A 411 -10.75 -15.53 11.12
CA GLY A 411 -10.11 -14.30 11.64
C GLY A 411 -10.05 -13.12 10.67
N ALA A 412 -10.97 -13.04 9.70
CA ALA A 412 -11.01 -11.99 8.68
C ALA A 412 -11.97 -10.82 9.01
N GLU A 413 -12.40 -10.68 10.27
CA GLU A 413 -13.44 -9.71 10.69
C GLU A 413 -13.07 -8.25 10.37
N GLU A 414 -11.79 -7.89 10.47
CA GLU A 414 -11.28 -6.55 10.17
C GLU A 414 -11.55 -6.08 8.73
N LEU A 415 -11.82 -7.00 7.79
CA LEU A 415 -12.19 -6.64 6.41
C LEU A 415 -13.55 -5.93 6.32
N ARG A 416 -14.44 -6.08 7.31
CA ARG A 416 -15.72 -5.38 7.35
C ARG A 416 -15.59 -3.90 7.68
N HIS A 417 -14.49 -3.50 8.30
CA HIS A 417 -14.26 -2.15 8.82
C HIS A 417 -13.25 -1.34 7.98
N LYS A 418 -12.98 -1.79 6.75
CA LYS A 418 -12.18 -1.06 5.77
C LYS A 418 -13.05 0.02 5.09
N GLU A 419 -12.56 0.56 3.98
CA GLU A 419 -13.25 1.60 3.18
C GLU A 419 -14.63 1.15 2.69
N THR A 420 -14.75 -0.15 2.47
CA THR A 420 -15.97 -0.89 2.15
C THR A 420 -15.97 -2.18 2.96
N ASP A 421 -17.15 -2.78 3.18
CA ASP A 421 -17.21 -4.16 3.69
C ASP A 421 -16.69 -5.10 2.58
N ARG A 422 -15.40 -5.42 2.66
CA ARG A 422 -14.72 -6.23 1.65
C ARG A 422 -15.18 -7.68 1.66
N LEU A 423 -15.71 -8.20 2.79
CA LEU A 423 -16.26 -9.55 2.82
C LEU A 423 -17.58 -9.62 2.07
N ALA A 424 -18.48 -8.64 2.30
CA ALA A 424 -19.74 -8.55 1.56
C ALA A 424 -19.51 -8.37 0.05
N ALA A 425 -18.54 -7.53 -0.33
CA ALA A 425 -18.17 -7.35 -1.73
C ALA A 425 -17.64 -8.64 -2.38
N MET A 426 -16.79 -9.40 -1.66
CA MET A 426 -16.27 -10.67 -2.17
C MET A 426 -17.34 -11.75 -2.27
N GLU A 427 -18.29 -11.80 -1.35
CA GLU A 427 -19.46 -12.68 -1.43
C GLU A 427 -20.25 -12.42 -2.72
N GLU A 428 -20.55 -11.15 -3.04
CA GLU A 428 -21.25 -10.80 -4.28
C GLU A 428 -20.44 -11.21 -5.52
N VAL A 429 -19.16 -10.86 -5.56
CA VAL A 429 -18.30 -11.11 -6.73
C VAL A 429 -18.10 -12.61 -6.97
N LEU A 430 -17.82 -13.39 -5.93
CA LEU A 430 -17.62 -14.84 -6.04
C LEU A 430 -18.92 -15.55 -6.44
N ALA A 431 -20.07 -15.13 -5.91
CA ALA A 431 -21.37 -15.69 -6.30
C ALA A 431 -21.66 -15.42 -7.79
N ARG A 432 -21.40 -14.18 -8.25
CA ARG A 432 -21.56 -13.80 -9.67
C ARG A 432 -20.57 -14.51 -10.60
N ALA A 433 -19.40 -14.89 -10.11
CA ALA A 433 -18.44 -15.71 -10.82
C ALA A 433 -18.78 -17.20 -10.84
N GLY A 434 -19.85 -17.63 -10.13
CA GLY A 434 -20.29 -19.02 -10.06
C GLY A 434 -19.50 -19.88 -9.06
N CYS A 435 -18.78 -19.27 -8.12
CA CYS A 435 -18.04 -19.99 -7.10
C CYS A 435 -18.98 -20.58 -6.04
N THR A 436 -18.64 -21.76 -5.50
CA THR A 436 -19.33 -22.35 -4.35
C THR A 436 -18.58 -22.00 -3.06
N PHE A 437 -19.22 -21.29 -2.14
CA PHE A 437 -18.63 -20.88 -0.86
C PHE A 437 -19.68 -20.81 0.25
N SER A 438 -19.22 -20.68 1.50
CA SER A 438 -20.06 -20.51 2.69
C SER A 438 -19.40 -19.55 3.66
N MET A 439 -20.13 -18.54 4.13
CA MET A 439 -19.73 -17.66 5.24
C MET A 439 -20.24 -18.25 6.55
N PHE A 440 -19.43 -18.20 7.61
CA PHE A 440 -19.75 -18.76 8.91
C PHE A 440 -19.16 -17.93 10.05
#